data_AF-A0A7W8E7M4-F1
#
_entry.id   AF-A0A7W8E7M4-F1
#
_cell.length_a   1.000
_cell.length_b   1.000
_cell.length_c   1.000
_cell.angle_alpha   90.00
_cell.angle_beta   90.00
_cell.angle_gamma   90.00
#
_symmetry.space_group_name_H-M   'P 1'
#
loop_
_entity.id
_entity.type
_entity.pdbx_description
1 polymer ?
#
loop_
_entity_poly.entity_id
_entity_poly.type
_entity_poly.pdbx_seq_one_letter_code
_entity_poly.pdbx_strand_id
1 'polypeptide(L)'
;MDVHPYEEAQGFQRLLDLPGYDVAALVSKSGKSAAHVYARLSLLQLIPTVAEAFAQERITASHANLIARLPQEHQADAFENCWRKDWQDKEAHLLPAKHLSAWIQANLYLNLAEAPFDREDPNLKPEAGACVACPRRSGFNTSLFADVQGDQCLDAPCFQAKVTAHIDREIAARPELVSIETAWRAPKEQRPGALQKHQYRELAEPDNPDAEPPCPSAKGAIIVFGKHAGYTVTVCLDTECPVHTNHRPGEVVAPPPVMAPAPEQETEEEAAQREAEHEQRVAEYKAEQERNEEERKVEFERQQKEYEAEQTRREKQRKARVAIFDRIIEHAPASFSAAQMRIFLRLLIHLDYSFLEEVATHFANGDENAQQSEDEIVLAALDGTADEKLTGLALRLVLSDRIGIPHENQPDLLTEAEQVFAPKKPKAIKAKADAPTKKTPTAVKAPLKRELTRKKAA
;
A
#
# COMPACT_ATOMS: atom_id res chain seq x y z
N MET A 1 20.60 9.45 33.27
CA MET A 1 20.94 10.26 32.10
C MET A 1 21.03 9.29 30.95
N ASP A 2 20.16 9.42 29.95
CA ASP A 2 20.26 8.61 28.76
C ASP A 2 21.36 9.19 27.86
N VAL A 3 22.27 8.33 27.40
CA VAL A 3 23.36 8.73 26.51
C VAL A 3 22.81 8.71 25.09
N HIS A 4 23.05 9.77 24.31
CA HIS A 4 22.58 9.82 22.93
C HIS A 4 23.14 8.61 22.14
N PRO A 5 22.34 7.91 21.30
CA PRO A 5 22.79 6.68 20.64
C PRO A 5 24.09 6.83 19.83
N TYR A 6 24.31 8.00 19.22
CA TYR A 6 25.54 8.29 18.49
C TYR A 6 26.77 8.41 19.42
N GLU A 7 26.59 8.97 20.62
CA GLU A 7 27.65 9.05 21.62
C GLU A 7 27.95 7.69 22.24
N GLU A 8 26.91 6.88 22.48
CA GLU A 8 27.07 5.49 22.92
C GLU A 8 27.90 4.68 21.89
N ALA A 9 27.60 4.86 20.60
CA ALA A 9 28.35 4.23 19.51
C ALA A 9 29.83 4.62 19.52
N GLN A 10 30.13 5.92 19.69
CA GLN A 10 31.52 6.40 19.83
C GLN A 10 32.20 5.82 21.07
N GLY A 11 31.47 5.69 22.18
CA GLY A 11 31.95 5.04 23.40
C GLY A 11 32.35 3.57 23.15
N PHE A 12 31.49 2.82 22.45
CA PHE A 12 31.80 1.43 22.08
C PHE A 12 33.01 1.34 21.13
N GLN A 13 33.12 2.23 20.14
CA GLN A 13 34.28 2.26 19.25
C GLN A 13 35.57 2.55 20.00
N ARG A 14 35.58 3.55 20.90
CA ARG A 14 36.75 3.85 21.75
C ARG A 14 37.17 2.66 22.60
N LEU A 15 36.21 1.85 23.07
CA LEU A 15 36.51 0.63 23.81
C LEU A 15 37.11 -0.44 22.87
N LEU A 16 36.57 -0.64 21.67
CA LEU A 16 37.12 -1.57 20.67
C LEU A 16 38.54 -1.20 20.22
N ASP A 17 38.87 0.09 20.23
CA ASP A 17 40.21 0.58 19.88
C ASP A 17 41.26 0.27 20.98
N LEU A 18 40.82 -0.14 22.17
CA LEU A 18 41.72 -0.54 23.26
C LEU A 18 42.14 -2.02 23.12
N PRO A 19 43.43 -2.33 23.38
CA PRO A 19 43.91 -3.71 23.37
C PRO A 19 43.11 -4.61 24.33
N GLY A 20 42.64 -5.75 23.83
CA GLY A 20 41.94 -6.76 24.64
C GLY A 20 40.44 -6.52 24.80
N TYR A 21 39.87 -5.52 24.13
CA TYR A 21 38.43 -5.35 24.03
C TYR A 21 37.92 -5.82 22.66
N ASP A 22 36.99 -6.76 22.70
CA ASP A 22 36.22 -7.21 21.54
C ASP A 22 34.71 -7.04 21.83
N VAL A 23 33.87 -7.38 20.85
CA VAL A 23 32.41 -7.28 21.01
C VAL A 23 31.91 -8.15 22.17
N ALA A 24 32.54 -9.31 22.42
CA ALA A 24 32.17 -10.17 23.54
C ALA A 24 32.44 -9.49 24.90
N ALA A 25 33.58 -8.82 25.04
CA ALA A 25 33.93 -8.03 26.22
C ALA A 25 32.96 -6.85 26.42
N LEU A 26 32.54 -6.19 25.34
CA LEU A 26 31.54 -5.12 25.37
C LEU A 26 30.19 -5.59 25.86
N VAL A 27 29.68 -6.70 25.32
CA VAL A 27 28.41 -7.33 25.75
C VAL A 27 28.48 -7.67 27.24
N SER A 28 29.57 -8.31 27.67
CA SER A 28 29.74 -8.72 29.07
C SER A 28 29.81 -7.54 30.04
N LYS A 29 30.41 -6.40 29.64
CA LYS A 29 30.61 -5.24 30.53
C LYS A 29 29.46 -4.24 30.49
N SER A 30 28.82 -4.07 29.35
CA SER A 30 27.69 -3.15 29.18
C SER A 30 26.35 -3.75 29.61
N GLY A 31 26.26 -5.09 29.69
CA GLY A 31 24.99 -5.80 29.92
C GLY A 31 24.03 -5.71 28.74
N LYS A 32 24.46 -5.18 27.59
CA LYS A 32 23.68 -5.06 26.36
C LYS A 32 23.92 -6.27 25.46
N SER A 33 22.94 -6.63 24.63
CA SER A 33 23.08 -7.73 23.67
C SER A 33 24.10 -7.40 22.58
N ALA A 34 24.67 -8.42 21.95
CA ALA A 34 25.57 -8.23 20.80
C ALA A 34 24.87 -7.45 19.67
N ALA A 35 23.58 -7.74 19.44
CA ALA A 35 22.77 -7.03 18.46
C ALA A 35 22.67 -5.52 18.76
N HIS A 36 22.52 -5.12 20.03
CA HIS A 36 22.53 -3.71 20.43
C HIS A 36 23.87 -3.04 20.14
N VAL A 37 24.98 -3.69 20.51
CA VAL A 37 26.34 -3.16 20.26
C VAL A 37 26.57 -2.96 18.77
N TYR A 38 26.23 -3.95 17.92
CA TYR A 38 26.36 -3.82 16.47
C TYR A 38 25.45 -2.74 15.88
N ALA A 39 24.19 -2.65 16.33
CA ALA A 39 23.27 -1.61 15.90
C ALA A 39 23.83 -0.21 16.21
N ARG A 40 24.42 -0.01 17.41
CA ARG A 40 25.07 1.26 17.76
C ARG A 40 26.29 1.54 16.90
N LEU A 41 27.22 0.60 16.78
CA LEU A 41 28.41 0.76 15.95
C LEU A 41 28.07 1.06 14.48
N SER A 42 26.96 0.53 13.96
CA SER A 42 26.50 0.84 12.60
C SER A 42 26.26 2.33 12.39
N LEU A 43 25.82 3.08 13.41
CA LEU A 43 25.59 4.52 13.31
C LEU A 43 26.85 5.30 12.94
N LEU A 44 28.04 4.80 13.25
CA LEU A 44 29.30 5.43 12.86
C LEU A 44 29.59 5.35 11.36
N GLN A 45 28.77 4.61 10.60
CA GLN A 45 28.84 4.55 9.14
C GLN A 45 27.99 5.64 8.45
N LEU A 46 27.31 6.49 9.22
CA LEU A 46 26.54 7.61 8.68
C LEU A 46 27.45 8.63 7.99
N ILE A 47 27.04 9.11 6.81
CA ILE A 47 27.70 10.24 6.14
C ILE A 47 27.55 11.51 7.00
N PRO A 48 28.48 12.49 6.89
CA PRO A 48 28.53 13.64 7.78
C PRO A 48 27.20 14.42 7.91
N THR A 49 26.49 14.62 6.81
CA THR A 49 25.21 15.34 6.78
C THR A 49 24.12 14.64 7.59
N VAL A 50 24.06 13.30 7.50
CA VAL A 50 23.06 12.49 8.23
C VAL A 50 23.44 12.37 9.70
N ALA A 51 24.74 12.22 10.01
CA ALA A 51 25.24 12.20 11.38
C ALA A 51 24.95 13.52 12.12
N GLU A 52 25.14 14.66 11.45
CA GLU A 52 24.81 15.98 12.01
C GLU A 52 23.31 16.13 12.24
N ALA A 53 22.48 15.74 11.26
CA ALA A 53 21.03 15.77 11.41
C ALA A 53 20.55 14.86 12.56
N PHE A 54 21.19 13.70 12.74
CA PHE A 54 20.88 12.83 13.87
C PHE A 54 21.30 13.42 15.21
N ALA A 55 22.49 14.03 15.29
CA ALA A 55 22.97 14.71 16.50
C ALA A 55 22.12 15.94 16.87
N GLN A 56 21.50 16.59 15.88
CA GLN A 56 20.55 17.69 16.06
C GLN A 56 19.11 17.21 16.27
N GLU A 57 18.89 15.90 16.44
CA GLU A 57 17.56 15.28 16.63
C GLU A 57 16.56 15.58 15.48
N ARG A 58 17.06 15.96 14.29
CA ARG A 58 16.23 16.18 13.09
C ARG A 58 15.70 14.90 12.47
N ILE A 59 16.33 13.77 12.80
CA ILE A 59 15.88 12.43 12.48
C ILE A 59 15.95 11.57 13.74
N THR A 60 15.06 10.59 13.86
CA THR A 60 15.04 9.69 15.03
C THR A 60 16.10 8.59 14.92
N ALA A 61 16.40 7.92 16.03
CA ALA A 61 17.30 6.76 16.04
C ALA A 61 16.84 5.66 15.07
N SER A 62 15.54 5.48 14.86
CA SER A 62 15.01 4.51 13.90
C SER A 62 15.40 4.87 12.46
N HIS A 63 15.31 6.14 12.07
CA HIS A 63 15.78 6.62 10.76
C HIS A 63 17.29 6.45 10.61
N ALA A 64 18.06 6.90 11.61
CA ALA A 64 19.50 6.82 11.59
C ALA A 64 19.98 5.37 11.45
N ASN A 65 19.35 4.42 12.16
CA ASN A 65 19.66 2.99 12.04
C ASN A 65 19.33 2.44 10.66
N LEU A 66 18.25 2.86 10.01
CA LEU A 66 17.93 2.42 8.63
C LEU A 66 18.97 2.94 7.63
N ILE A 67 19.34 4.22 7.73
CA ILE A 67 20.29 4.84 6.80
C ILE A 67 21.71 4.29 7.01
N ALA A 68 22.12 4.08 8.27
CA ALA A 68 23.45 3.56 8.63
C ALA A 68 23.77 2.18 8.04
N ARG A 69 22.74 1.40 7.71
CA ARG A 69 22.88 0.07 7.09
C ARG A 69 23.14 0.14 5.58
N LEU A 70 22.88 1.28 4.97
CA LEU A 70 23.04 1.48 3.54
C LEU A 70 24.49 1.82 3.21
N PRO A 71 24.98 1.43 2.02
CA PRO A 71 26.22 2.00 1.50
C PRO A 71 26.18 3.52 1.47
N GLN A 72 27.33 4.15 1.73
CA GLN A 72 27.44 5.61 1.85
C GLN A 72 26.89 6.36 0.64
N GLU A 73 27.05 5.82 -0.57
CA GLU A 73 26.52 6.40 -1.82
C GLU A 73 24.98 6.52 -1.86
N HIS A 74 24.27 5.68 -1.11
CA HIS A 74 22.80 5.68 -1.06
C HIS A 74 22.24 6.43 0.16
N GLN A 75 23.09 6.77 1.14
CA GLN A 75 22.62 7.39 2.38
C GLN A 75 22.04 8.78 2.17
N ALA A 76 22.59 9.58 1.24
CA ALA A 76 22.08 10.91 0.94
C ALA A 76 20.66 10.86 0.34
N ASP A 77 20.43 9.94 -0.60
CA ASP A 77 19.11 9.78 -1.23
C ASP A 77 18.07 9.24 -0.24
N ALA A 78 18.45 8.24 0.56
CA ALA A 78 17.62 7.74 1.65
C ALA A 78 17.28 8.84 2.67
N PHE A 79 18.25 9.71 2.99
CA PHE A 79 18.03 10.84 3.87
C PHE A 79 16.98 11.80 3.29
N GLU A 80 17.12 12.28 2.06
CA GLU A 80 16.13 13.20 1.44
C GLU A 80 14.69 12.63 1.47
N ASN A 81 14.54 11.31 1.34
CA ASN A 81 13.24 10.63 1.39
C ASN A 81 12.67 10.45 2.81
N CYS A 82 13.34 10.95 3.85
CA CYS A 82 12.76 11.04 5.20
C CYS A 82 11.70 12.16 5.30
N TRP A 83 11.68 13.11 4.36
CA TRP A 83 10.81 14.29 4.44
C TRP A 83 9.73 14.29 3.37
N ARG A 84 8.60 14.92 3.72
CA ARG A 84 7.52 15.24 2.76
C ARG A 84 6.95 16.62 3.06
N LYS A 85 6.57 17.32 2.01
CA LYS A 85 5.84 18.57 2.11
C LYS A 85 4.44 18.38 1.53
N ASP A 86 3.44 18.33 2.39
CA ASP A 86 2.05 18.31 1.94
C ASP A 86 1.52 19.69 1.61
N TRP A 87 0.39 19.74 0.89
CA TRP A 87 -0.24 20.98 0.48
C TRP A 87 -0.57 21.92 1.66
N GLN A 88 -0.80 21.35 2.84
CA GLN A 88 -1.12 22.09 4.05
C GLN A 88 0.13 22.53 4.84
N ASP A 89 1.31 22.01 4.49
CA ASP A 89 2.52 22.25 5.26
C ASP A 89 3.27 23.49 4.77
N LYS A 90 3.74 24.30 5.72
CA LYS A 90 4.63 25.42 5.41
C LYS A 90 6.04 24.92 5.03
N GLU A 91 6.53 23.91 5.74
CA GLU A 91 7.85 23.29 5.56
C GLU A 91 7.72 21.76 5.53
N ALA A 92 8.74 21.07 5.01
CA ALA A 92 8.69 19.61 4.93
C ALA A 92 8.78 19.00 6.34
N HIS A 93 7.85 18.10 6.68
CA HIS A 93 7.84 17.37 7.95
C HIS A 93 8.56 16.02 7.82
N LEU A 94 9.10 15.53 8.93
CA LEU A 94 9.73 14.21 8.99
C LEU A 94 8.64 13.13 8.97
N LEU A 95 8.76 12.18 8.05
CA LEU A 95 7.86 11.03 7.97
C LEU A 95 8.19 9.98 9.04
N PRO A 96 7.25 9.09 9.39
CA PRO A 96 7.55 7.94 10.22
C PRO A 96 8.59 7.01 9.57
N ALA A 97 9.48 6.40 10.38
CA ALA A 97 10.57 5.54 9.88
C ALA A 97 10.09 4.33 9.04
N LYS A 98 8.85 3.87 9.24
CA LYS A 98 8.18 2.86 8.40
C LYS A 98 8.13 3.29 6.93
N HIS A 99 7.97 4.58 6.65
CA HIS A 99 7.94 5.11 5.29
C HIS A 99 9.32 5.03 4.63
N LEU A 100 10.38 5.40 5.37
CA LEU A 100 11.75 5.25 4.90
C LEU A 100 12.09 3.77 4.65
N SER A 101 11.70 2.87 5.56
CA SER A 101 11.90 1.42 5.40
C SER A 101 11.24 0.91 4.11
N ALA A 102 9.98 1.28 3.86
CA ALA A 102 9.27 0.91 2.63
C ALA A 102 9.95 1.48 1.38
N TRP A 103 10.42 2.74 1.45
CA TRP A 103 11.15 3.35 0.34
C TRP A 103 12.48 2.64 0.05
N ILE A 104 13.26 2.29 1.09
CA ILE A 104 14.50 1.54 0.95
C ILE A 104 14.22 0.16 0.31
N GLN A 105 13.19 -0.54 0.79
CA GLN A 105 12.78 -1.84 0.25
C GLN A 105 12.40 -1.75 -1.23
N ALA A 106 11.69 -0.69 -1.63
CA ALA A 106 11.22 -0.51 -3.00
C ALA A 106 12.31 -0.01 -3.98
N ASN A 107 13.28 0.77 -3.50
CA ASN A 107 14.23 1.49 -4.38
C ASN A 107 15.67 0.97 -4.30
N LEU A 108 16.07 0.36 -3.17
CA LEU A 108 17.46 -0.01 -2.92
C LEU A 108 17.68 -1.50 -2.71
N TYR A 109 16.69 -2.24 -2.21
CA TYR A 109 16.82 -3.69 -2.02
C TYR A 109 16.50 -4.42 -3.31
N LEU A 110 17.51 -5.12 -3.82
CA LEU A 110 17.39 -5.93 -5.03
C LEU A 110 17.39 -7.41 -4.63
N ASN A 111 16.25 -8.07 -4.81
CA ASN A 111 16.04 -9.45 -4.38
C ASN A 111 16.99 -10.39 -5.12
N LEU A 112 17.95 -10.98 -4.39
CA LEU A 112 18.91 -11.90 -4.99
C LEU A 112 18.25 -13.23 -5.38
N ALA A 113 17.14 -13.61 -4.77
CA ALA A 113 16.41 -14.82 -5.15
C ALA A 113 15.76 -14.69 -6.54
N GLU A 114 15.42 -13.46 -6.94
CA GLU A 114 14.87 -13.09 -8.24
C GLU A 114 15.95 -12.51 -9.17
N ALA A 115 17.23 -12.74 -8.87
CA ALA A 115 18.29 -12.33 -9.78
C ALA A 115 18.25 -13.20 -11.06
N PRO A 116 18.34 -12.61 -12.26
CA PRO A 116 18.35 -13.37 -13.52
C PRO A 116 19.66 -14.14 -13.73
N PHE A 117 20.68 -13.89 -12.92
CA PHE A 117 22.03 -14.43 -13.07
C PHE A 117 22.39 -15.39 -11.93
N ASP A 118 23.38 -16.25 -12.17
CA ASP A 118 23.90 -17.15 -11.14
C ASP A 118 24.63 -16.37 -10.05
N ARG A 119 24.15 -16.50 -8.81
CA ARG A 119 24.68 -15.82 -7.61
C ARG A 119 26.05 -16.35 -7.20
N GLU A 120 26.40 -17.56 -7.63
CA GLU A 120 27.68 -18.20 -7.36
C GLU A 120 28.76 -17.78 -8.37
N ASP A 121 28.40 -17.18 -9.52
CA ASP A 121 29.35 -16.84 -10.57
C ASP A 121 30.23 -15.63 -10.17
N PRO A 122 31.55 -15.82 -9.98
CA PRO A 122 32.45 -14.72 -9.63
C PRO A 122 32.83 -13.86 -10.85
N ASN A 123 32.56 -14.31 -12.08
CA ASN A 123 33.07 -13.69 -13.29
C ASN A 123 32.17 -12.58 -13.85
N LEU A 124 30.92 -12.47 -13.38
CA LEU A 124 30.00 -11.41 -13.82
C LEU A 124 30.53 -10.01 -13.48
N LYS A 125 31.19 -9.87 -12.33
CA LYS A 125 31.94 -8.66 -11.94
C LYS A 125 33.12 -9.09 -11.07
N PRO A 126 34.31 -9.35 -11.67
CA PRO A 126 35.46 -9.92 -10.96
C PRO A 126 35.90 -9.10 -9.74
N GLU A 127 35.77 -7.77 -9.81
CA GLU A 127 36.07 -6.86 -8.70
C GLU A 127 35.19 -7.07 -7.46
N ALA A 128 33.94 -7.51 -7.64
CA ALA A 128 32.98 -7.71 -6.57
C ALA A 128 32.84 -9.19 -6.14
N GLY A 129 33.27 -10.13 -6.98
CA GLY A 129 33.18 -11.57 -6.74
C GLY A 129 31.73 -12.10 -6.74
N ALA A 130 31.55 -13.33 -6.24
CA ALA A 130 30.26 -14.01 -6.17
C ALA A 130 29.32 -13.36 -5.14
N CYS A 131 28.00 -13.37 -5.41
CA CYS A 131 27.02 -12.76 -4.51
C CYS A 131 26.93 -13.48 -3.16
N VAL A 132 27.13 -14.80 -3.11
CA VAL A 132 26.93 -15.56 -1.85
C VAL A 132 27.96 -15.28 -0.77
N ALA A 133 29.18 -14.89 -1.18
CA ALA A 133 30.25 -14.47 -0.28
C ALA A 133 30.29 -12.95 -0.11
N CYS A 134 29.37 -12.21 -0.71
CA CYS A 134 29.40 -10.75 -0.70
C CYS A 134 29.02 -10.21 0.68
N PRO A 135 29.86 -9.35 1.31
CA PRO A 135 29.53 -8.75 2.60
C PRO A 135 28.43 -7.67 2.50
N ARG A 136 28.07 -7.24 1.28
CA ARG A 136 27.05 -6.21 1.00
C ARG A 136 25.64 -6.80 0.79
N ARG A 137 25.42 -8.08 1.11
CA ARG A 137 24.08 -8.68 1.08
C ARG A 137 23.45 -8.68 2.48
N SER A 138 22.14 -8.50 2.56
CA SER A 138 21.43 -8.51 3.84
C SER A 138 21.62 -9.83 4.61
N GLY A 139 21.75 -10.96 3.90
CA GLY A 139 21.99 -12.27 4.47
C GLY A 139 23.40 -12.51 5.01
N PHE A 140 24.36 -11.60 4.81
CA PHE A 140 25.69 -11.71 5.42
C PHE A 140 25.68 -11.28 6.89
N ASN A 141 24.89 -10.26 7.23
CA ASN A 141 24.73 -9.79 8.60
C ASN A 141 23.25 -9.77 8.99
N THR A 142 22.66 -10.96 9.15
CA THR A 142 21.22 -11.15 9.44
C THR A 142 20.77 -10.41 10.70
N SER A 143 21.65 -10.23 11.69
CA SER A 143 21.33 -9.47 12.91
C SER A 143 21.03 -8.00 12.62
N LEU A 144 21.73 -7.43 11.63
CA LEU A 144 21.54 -6.03 11.22
C LEU A 144 20.31 -5.85 10.33
N PHE A 145 19.83 -6.91 9.68
CA PHE A 145 18.71 -6.90 8.73
C PHE A 145 17.59 -7.86 9.13
N ALA A 146 17.34 -8.01 10.43
CA ALA A 146 16.32 -8.94 10.94
C ALA A 146 14.89 -8.62 10.45
N ASP A 147 14.66 -7.38 10.05
CA ASP A 147 13.41 -6.87 9.47
C ASP A 147 13.29 -7.08 7.95
N VAL A 148 14.37 -7.52 7.28
CA VAL A 148 14.39 -7.71 5.82
C VAL A 148 14.04 -9.15 5.47
N GLN A 149 12.98 -9.32 4.69
CA GLN A 149 12.60 -10.64 4.17
C GLN A 149 13.50 -11.04 2.99
N GLY A 150 14.14 -12.20 3.11
CA GLY A 150 15.02 -12.75 2.08
C GLY A 150 16.43 -12.14 2.04
N ASP A 151 17.25 -12.65 1.12
CA ASP A 151 18.61 -12.16 0.89
C ASP A 151 18.59 -11.09 -0.21
N GLN A 152 18.95 -9.87 0.14
CA GLN A 152 18.86 -8.69 -0.70
C GLN A 152 20.26 -8.16 -1.01
N CYS A 153 20.48 -7.73 -2.26
CA CYS A 153 21.67 -6.97 -2.62
C CYS A 153 21.46 -5.51 -2.20
N LEU A 154 22.44 -4.95 -1.49
CA LEU A 154 22.41 -3.55 -1.03
C LEU A 154 23.22 -2.61 -1.95
N ASP A 155 23.77 -3.14 -3.04
CA ASP A 155 24.60 -2.40 -4.01
C ASP A 155 23.92 -2.46 -5.39
N ALA A 156 23.12 -1.42 -5.67
CA ALA A 156 22.37 -1.34 -6.92
C ALA A 156 23.27 -1.24 -8.16
N PRO A 157 24.33 -0.40 -8.19
CA PRO A 157 25.28 -0.38 -9.30
C PRO A 157 25.93 -1.75 -9.58
N CYS A 158 26.33 -2.49 -8.54
CA CYS A 158 26.90 -3.81 -8.69
C CYS A 158 25.90 -4.81 -9.28
N PHE A 159 24.66 -4.83 -8.78
CA PHE A 159 23.61 -5.70 -9.31
C PHE A 159 23.33 -5.40 -10.77
N GLN A 160 23.17 -4.13 -11.15
CA GLN A 160 22.93 -3.73 -12.54
C GLN A 160 24.09 -4.08 -13.47
N ALA A 161 25.34 -3.92 -13.01
CA ALA A 161 26.52 -4.36 -13.76
C ALA A 161 26.51 -5.87 -14.01
N LYS A 162 26.15 -6.68 -13.00
CA LYS A 162 26.02 -8.13 -13.13
C LYS A 162 24.88 -8.55 -14.06
N VAL A 163 23.72 -7.88 -13.98
CA VAL A 163 22.60 -8.09 -14.92
C VAL A 163 23.04 -7.79 -16.35
N THR A 164 23.73 -6.67 -16.57
CA THR A 164 24.23 -6.27 -17.90
C THR A 164 25.21 -7.30 -18.45
N ALA A 165 26.19 -7.73 -17.64
CA ALA A 165 27.16 -8.76 -18.03
C ALA A 165 26.49 -10.11 -18.32
N HIS A 166 25.46 -10.47 -17.56
CA HIS A 166 24.65 -11.67 -17.81
C HIS A 166 23.88 -11.57 -19.13
N ILE A 167 23.21 -10.45 -19.40
CA ILE A 167 22.50 -10.20 -20.67
C ILE A 167 23.47 -10.30 -21.85
N ASP A 168 24.63 -9.66 -21.76
CA ASP A 168 25.63 -9.68 -22.83
C ASP A 168 26.14 -11.09 -23.11
N ARG A 169 26.31 -11.90 -22.04
CA ARG A 169 26.69 -13.31 -22.15
C ARG A 169 25.59 -14.17 -22.78
N GLU A 170 24.33 -13.98 -22.39
CA GLU A 170 23.19 -14.71 -22.97
C GLU A 170 22.97 -14.36 -24.44
N ILE A 171 23.07 -13.08 -24.81
CA ILE A 171 23.00 -12.64 -26.21
C ILE A 171 24.14 -13.26 -27.04
N ALA A 172 25.35 -13.32 -26.49
CA ALA A 172 26.49 -13.95 -27.15
C ALA A 172 26.35 -15.48 -27.26
N ALA A 173 25.74 -16.13 -26.27
CA ALA A 173 25.52 -17.57 -26.25
C ALA A 173 24.36 -18.01 -27.15
N ARG A 174 23.32 -17.18 -27.29
CA ARG A 174 22.08 -17.46 -28.02
C ARG A 174 21.70 -16.28 -28.94
N PRO A 175 22.39 -16.12 -30.10
CA PRO A 175 22.11 -15.03 -31.03
C PRO A 175 20.72 -15.11 -31.70
N GLU A 176 20.02 -16.23 -31.57
CA GLU A 176 18.63 -16.41 -32.00
C GLU A 176 17.60 -15.68 -31.13
N LEU A 177 17.98 -15.28 -29.90
CA LEU A 177 17.09 -14.55 -29.00
C LEU A 177 16.92 -13.11 -29.45
N VAL A 178 15.66 -12.67 -29.50
CA VAL A 178 15.33 -11.28 -29.83
C VAL A 178 15.47 -10.41 -28.59
N SER A 179 16.16 -9.28 -28.68
CA SER A 179 16.25 -8.33 -27.57
C SER A 179 14.97 -7.51 -27.45
N ILE A 180 14.39 -7.40 -26.26
CA ILE A 180 13.16 -6.62 -25.99
C ILE A 180 13.32 -5.66 -24.81
N GLU A 181 12.60 -4.53 -24.85
CA GLU A 181 12.52 -3.54 -23.78
C GLU A 181 11.07 -3.44 -23.26
N THR A 182 10.88 -3.70 -21.96
CA THR A 182 9.56 -3.71 -21.31
C THR A 182 9.14 -2.33 -20.78
N ALA A 183 10.09 -1.39 -20.70
CA ALA A 183 9.90 -0.02 -20.27
C ALA A 183 10.32 0.97 -21.37
N TRP A 184 9.65 2.12 -21.45
CA TRP A 184 9.99 3.14 -22.43
C TRP A 184 11.31 3.82 -22.09
N ARG A 185 12.12 4.09 -23.12
CA ARG A 185 13.37 4.84 -23.05
C ARG A 185 13.51 5.74 -24.28
N ALA A 186 14.21 6.86 -24.15
CA ALA A 186 14.44 7.76 -25.28
C ALA A 186 15.22 7.04 -26.41
N PRO A 187 14.92 7.27 -27.71
CA PRO A 187 15.54 6.54 -28.82
C PRO A 187 17.08 6.53 -28.86
N LYS A 188 17.73 7.54 -28.28
CA LYS A 188 19.20 7.65 -28.21
C LYS A 188 19.84 6.73 -27.16
N GLU A 189 19.08 6.29 -26.18
CA GLU A 189 19.55 5.46 -25.06
C GLU A 189 19.09 3.99 -25.20
N GLN A 190 18.23 3.70 -26.18
CA GLN A 190 17.75 2.35 -26.50
C GLN A 190 18.90 1.50 -27.02
N ARG A 191 18.87 0.21 -26.68
CA ARG A 191 19.90 -0.70 -27.18
C ARG A 191 19.67 -0.94 -28.68
N PRO A 192 20.70 -0.85 -29.54
CA PRO A 192 20.51 -1.03 -30.98
C PRO A 192 19.88 -2.38 -31.30
N GLY A 193 18.73 -2.37 -31.97
CA GLY A 193 18.00 -3.58 -32.35
C GLY A 193 17.05 -4.16 -31.30
N ALA A 194 16.86 -3.51 -30.14
CA ALA A 194 15.89 -3.94 -29.15
C ALA A 194 14.46 -3.52 -29.52
N LEU A 195 13.51 -4.46 -29.42
CA LEU A 195 12.11 -4.20 -29.73
C LEU A 195 11.38 -3.56 -28.55
N GLN A 196 10.50 -2.61 -28.86
CA GLN A 196 9.68 -1.90 -27.87
C GLN A 196 8.38 -2.64 -27.57
N LYS A 197 7.77 -2.36 -26.41
CA LYS A 197 6.51 -2.99 -25.95
C LYS A 197 5.34 -3.01 -26.96
N HIS A 198 5.31 -2.11 -27.94
CA HIS A 198 4.27 -2.10 -28.99
C HIS A 198 4.55 -3.03 -30.17
N GLN A 199 5.78 -3.56 -30.28
CA GLN A 199 6.28 -4.38 -31.39
C GLN A 199 6.25 -5.88 -31.07
N TYR A 200 5.93 -6.25 -29.84
CA TYR A 200 5.89 -7.63 -29.39
C TYR A 200 4.77 -7.83 -28.36
N ARG A 201 4.30 -9.07 -28.22
CA ARG A 201 3.41 -9.49 -27.14
C ARG A 201 4.04 -10.63 -26.36
N GLU A 202 4.13 -10.45 -25.05
CA GLU A 202 4.56 -11.49 -24.12
C GLU A 202 3.50 -12.58 -24.08
N LEU A 203 3.92 -13.82 -24.32
CA LEU A 203 3.09 -15.00 -24.20
C LEU A 203 3.33 -15.57 -22.80
N ALA A 204 2.27 -16.07 -22.16
CA ALA A 204 2.41 -16.77 -20.90
C ALA A 204 3.35 -17.98 -21.09
N GLU A 205 4.25 -18.17 -20.15
CA GLU A 205 5.07 -19.38 -20.12
C GLU A 205 4.13 -20.59 -19.98
N PRO A 206 4.22 -21.59 -20.86
CA PRO A 206 3.38 -22.77 -20.74
C PRO A 206 3.75 -23.54 -19.45
N ASP A 207 2.73 -24.03 -18.74
CA ASP A 207 2.91 -24.83 -17.51
C ASP A 207 3.74 -26.11 -17.72
N ASN A 208 3.94 -26.53 -18.97
CA ASN A 208 4.77 -27.67 -19.36
C ASN A 208 5.91 -27.22 -20.29
N PRO A 209 7.19 -27.47 -19.96
CA PRO A 209 8.34 -27.11 -20.79
C PRO A 209 8.38 -27.81 -22.16
N ASP A 210 7.65 -28.93 -22.32
CA ASP A 210 7.51 -29.65 -23.59
C ASP A 210 6.25 -29.25 -24.39
N ALA A 211 5.52 -28.22 -23.97
CA ALA A 211 4.34 -27.76 -24.70
C ALA A 211 4.74 -27.12 -26.03
N GLU A 212 3.99 -27.44 -27.08
CA GLU A 212 4.15 -26.77 -28.38
C GLU A 212 3.96 -25.26 -28.22
N PRO A 213 4.76 -24.44 -28.91
CA PRO A 213 4.68 -22.99 -28.80
C PRO A 213 3.25 -22.51 -29.11
N PRO A 214 2.71 -21.57 -28.32
CA PRO A 214 1.31 -21.17 -28.41
C PRO A 214 0.94 -20.48 -29.74
N CYS A 215 1.93 -20.08 -30.55
CA CYS A 215 1.71 -19.67 -31.93
C CYS A 215 2.91 -19.99 -32.83
N PRO A 216 2.72 -20.08 -34.17
CA PRO A 216 3.80 -20.32 -35.13
C PRO A 216 4.88 -19.23 -35.14
N SER A 217 4.50 -18.01 -34.72
CA SER A 217 5.36 -16.82 -34.70
C SER A 217 6.01 -16.58 -33.33
N ALA A 218 5.95 -17.56 -32.41
CA ALA A 218 6.57 -17.48 -31.11
C ALA A 218 8.10 -17.56 -31.24
N LYS A 219 8.80 -16.61 -30.62
CA LYS A 219 10.26 -16.59 -30.54
C LYS A 219 10.69 -16.36 -29.10
N GLY A 220 11.82 -16.95 -28.73
CA GLY A 220 12.49 -16.61 -27.48
C GLY A 220 13.05 -15.18 -27.57
N ALA A 221 12.84 -14.41 -26.52
CA ALA A 221 13.36 -13.06 -26.39
C ALA A 221 14.03 -12.88 -25.03
N ILE A 222 15.05 -12.03 -24.98
CA ILE A 222 15.72 -11.62 -23.74
C ILE A 222 15.37 -10.17 -23.42
N ILE A 223 14.95 -9.92 -22.19
CA ILE A 223 14.64 -8.57 -21.73
C ILE A 223 15.96 -7.85 -21.43
N VAL A 224 16.29 -6.85 -22.25
CA VAL A 224 17.52 -6.08 -22.07
C VAL A 224 17.34 -4.87 -21.17
N PHE A 225 16.11 -4.36 -21.04
CA PHE A 225 15.79 -3.21 -20.20
C PHE A 225 14.34 -3.22 -19.72
N GLY A 226 14.13 -2.78 -18.48
CA GLY A 226 12.82 -2.64 -17.83
C GLY A 226 12.58 -3.70 -16.75
N LYS A 227 11.30 -3.97 -16.47
CA LYS A 227 10.91 -4.99 -15.49
C LYS A 227 11.37 -6.36 -15.96
N HIS A 228 11.95 -7.16 -15.06
CA HIS A 228 12.51 -8.48 -15.34
C HIS A 228 13.67 -8.47 -16.36
N ALA A 229 14.48 -7.40 -16.39
CA ALA A 229 15.71 -7.38 -17.19
C ALA A 229 16.62 -8.59 -16.86
N GLY A 230 17.14 -9.24 -17.90
CA GLY A 230 17.92 -10.47 -17.81
C GLY A 230 17.11 -11.77 -17.95
N TYR A 231 15.79 -11.73 -17.83
CA TYR A 231 14.96 -12.92 -18.04
C TYR A 231 14.71 -13.19 -19.53
N THR A 232 14.62 -14.47 -19.88
CA THR A 232 14.18 -14.93 -21.19
C THR A 232 12.68 -15.21 -21.17
N VAL A 233 11.93 -14.58 -22.07
CA VAL A 233 10.48 -14.75 -22.22
C VAL A 233 10.15 -15.18 -23.64
N THR A 234 8.97 -15.75 -23.84
CA THR A 234 8.47 -16.07 -25.18
C THR A 234 7.59 -14.95 -25.69
N VAL A 235 7.87 -14.44 -26.89
CA VAL A 235 7.12 -13.34 -27.49
C VAL A 235 6.57 -13.70 -28.87
N CYS A 236 5.40 -13.16 -29.20
CA CYS A 236 4.86 -13.14 -30.55
C CYS A 236 5.20 -11.79 -31.20
N LEU A 237 5.92 -11.81 -32.31
CA LEU A 237 6.29 -10.59 -33.07
C LEU A 237 5.30 -10.26 -34.19
N ASP A 238 4.38 -11.17 -34.49
CA ASP A 238 3.49 -11.04 -35.61
C ASP A 238 2.27 -10.17 -35.23
N THR A 239 2.11 -9.07 -35.94
CA THR A 239 1.00 -8.12 -35.74
C THR A 239 -0.34 -8.71 -36.17
N GLU A 240 -0.33 -9.68 -37.10
CA GLU A 240 -1.51 -10.36 -37.64
C GLU A 240 -1.54 -11.85 -37.27
N CYS A 241 -1.05 -12.20 -36.07
CA CYS A 241 -1.05 -13.60 -35.65
C CYS A 241 -2.50 -14.14 -35.54
N PRO A 242 -2.83 -15.26 -36.22
CA PRO A 242 -4.18 -15.83 -36.21
C PRO A 242 -4.64 -16.34 -34.84
N VAL A 243 -3.72 -16.50 -33.88
CA VAL A 243 -3.98 -16.95 -32.51
C VAL A 243 -4.09 -15.78 -31.53
N HIS A 244 -3.31 -14.72 -31.75
CA HIS A 244 -3.22 -13.56 -30.86
C HIS A 244 -3.29 -12.27 -31.67
N THR A 245 -4.35 -11.49 -31.53
CA THR A 245 -4.35 -10.12 -32.01
C THR A 245 -3.38 -9.30 -31.16
N ASN A 246 -2.22 -8.94 -31.72
CA ASN A 246 -1.23 -8.09 -31.06
C ASN A 246 -1.65 -6.61 -31.00
N HIS A 247 -2.77 -6.26 -31.65
CA HIS A 247 -3.48 -5.04 -31.34
C HIS A 247 -3.95 -5.08 -29.88
N ARG A 248 -3.52 -4.09 -29.08
CA ARG A 248 -4.37 -3.64 -27.97
C ARG A 248 -5.77 -3.49 -28.57
N PRO A 249 -6.85 -3.94 -27.91
CA PRO A 249 -8.16 -3.38 -28.19
C PRO A 249 -8.10 -1.91 -27.74
N GLY A 250 -7.41 -1.08 -28.52
CA GLY A 250 -7.80 0.29 -28.68
C GLY A 250 -9.22 0.17 -29.21
N GLU A 251 -10.14 0.73 -28.46
CA GLU A 251 -11.42 1.21 -28.94
C GLU A 251 -11.28 1.46 -30.44
N VAL A 252 -11.92 0.61 -31.26
CA VAL A 252 -11.75 0.63 -32.71
C VAL A 252 -12.44 1.90 -33.18
N VAL A 253 -11.74 3.03 -33.08
CA VAL A 253 -12.15 4.27 -33.69
C VAL A 253 -12.11 3.97 -35.16
N ALA A 254 -13.28 3.79 -35.77
CA ALA A 254 -13.39 3.60 -37.20
C ALA A 254 -12.53 4.69 -37.87
N PRO A 255 -11.65 4.33 -38.82
CA PRO A 255 -10.82 5.33 -39.48
C PRO A 255 -11.73 6.39 -40.12
N PRO A 256 -11.33 7.67 -40.14
CA PRO A 256 -12.13 8.71 -40.75
C PRO A 256 -12.44 8.33 -42.21
N PRO A 257 -13.67 8.57 -42.70
CA PRO A 257 -14.04 8.24 -44.06
C PRO A 257 -13.09 8.95 -45.04
N VAL A 258 -12.55 8.16 -45.98
CA VAL A 258 -11.67 8.63 -47.05
C VAL A 258 -12.49 8.74 -48.33
N MET A 259 -12.26 9.80 -49.11
CA MET A 259 -12.93 9.99 -50.40
C MET A 259 -12.61 8.80 -51.34
N ALA A 260 -13.64 8.24 -51.96
CA ALA A 260 -13.47 7.15 -52.93
C ALA A 260 -12.67 7.65 -54.13
N PRO A 261 -11.75 6.83 -54.69
CA PRO A 261 -10.98 7.22 -55.87
C PRO A 261 -11.92 7.50 -57.05
N ALA A 262 -11.66 8.57 -57.80
CA ALA A 262 -12.45 8.94 -58.97
C ALA A 262 -12.31 7.86 -60.08
N PRO A 263 -13.41 7.44 -60.74
CA PRO A 263 -13.34 6.54 -61.88
C PRO A 263 -12.68 7.21 -63.10
N GLU A 264 -12.10 6.39 -64.00
CA GLU A 264 -11.31 6.87 -65.16
C GLU A 264 -12.12 7.68 -66.20
N GLN A 265 -13.45 7.57 -66.18
CA GLN A 265 -14.38 8.40 -66.93
C GLN A 265 -15.53 8.77 -66.00
N GLU A 266 -15.66 10.06 -65.69
CA GLU A 266 -16.68 10.56 -64.77
C GLU A 266 -17.34 11.80 -65.37
N THR A 267 -18.66 11.86 -65.27
CA THR A 267 -19.41 13.08 -65.63
C THR A 267 -19.37 14.08 -64.47
N GLU A 268 -19.54 15.38 -64.76
CA GLU A 268 -19.58 16.43 -63.71
C GLU A 268 -20.66 16.16 -62.65
N GLU A 269 -21.78 15.53 -63.03
CA GLU A 269 -22.86 15.14 -62.11
C GLU A 269 -22.47 13.99 -61.17
N GLU A 270 -21.75 12.98 -61.66
CA GLU A 270 -21.26 11.84 -60.84
C GLU A 270 -20.19 12.29 -59.85
N ALA A 271 -19.32 13.24 -60.26
CA ALA A 271 -18.31 13.82 -59.39
C ALA A 271 -18.93 14.61 -58.22
N ALA A 272 -19.97 15.41 -58.51
CA ALA A 272 -20.71 16.15 -57.50
C ALA A 272 -21.48 15.23 -56.53
N GLN A 273 -22.03 14.10 -57.02
CA GLN A 273 -22.71 13.11 -56.17
C GLN A 273 -21.74 12.42 -55.20
N ARG A 274 -20.55 12.04 -55.67
CA ARG A 274 -19.51 11.42 -54.84
C ARG A 274 -18.96 12.36 -53.77
N GLU A 275 -18.78 13.64 -54.10
CA GLU A 275 -18.42 14.67 -53.12
C GLU A 275 -19.50 14.83 -52.05
N ALA A 276 -20.78 14.90 -52.46
CA ALA A 276 -21.90 14.98 -51.53
C ALA A 276 -22.02 13.73 -50.61
N GLU A 277 -21.82 12.52 -51.15
CA GLU A 277 -21.83 11.29 -50.37
C GLU A 277 -20.66 11.24 -49.37
N HIS A 278 -19.46 11.68 -49.77
CA HIS A 278 -18.32 11.79 -48.88
C HIS A 278 -18.57 12.82 -47.77
N GLU A 279 -19.13 13.99 -48.09
CA GLU A 279 -19.51 14.99 -47.09
C GLU A 279 -20.54 14.46 -46.08
N GLN A 280 -21.54 13.70 -46.56
CA GLN A 280 -22.51 13.03 -45.69
C GLN A 280 -21.83 12.02 -44.75
N ARG A 281 -20.96 11.16 -45.27
CA ARG A 281 -20.22 10.17 -44.47
C ARG A 281 -19.30 10.84 -43.44
N VAL A 282 -18.65 11.95 -43.80
CA VAL A 282 -17.83 12.75 -42.87
C VAL A 282 -18.70 13.37 -41.77
N ALA A 283 -19.89 13.87 -42.12
CA ALA A 283 -20.82 14.43 -41.15
C ALA A 283 -21.35 13.38 -40.17
N GLU A 284 -21.74 12.20 -40.67
CA GLU A 284 -22.18 11.06 -39.85
C GLU A 284 -21.08 10.59 -38.89
N TYR A 285 -19.84 10.45 -39.40
CA TYR A 285 -18.68 10.10 -38.60
C TYR A 285 -18.43 11.10 -37.47
N LYS A 286 -18.46 12.41 -37.77
CA LYS A 286 -18.30 13.46 -36.74
C LYS A 286 -19.41 13.39 -35.69
N ALA A 287 -20.66 13.22 -36.11
CA ALA A 287 -21.78 13.09 -35.19
C ALA A 287 -21.67 11.83 -34.31
N GLU A 288 -21.11 10.74 -34.81
CA GLU A 288 -20.84 9.53 -34.01
C GLU A 288 -19.71 9.74 -33.00
N GLN A 289 -18.64 10.43 -33.39
CA GLN A 289 -17.57 10.80 -32.45
C GLN A 289 -18.09 11.68 -31.32
N GLU A 290 -18.92 12.68 -31.63
CA GLU A 290 -19.54 13.55 -30.62
C GLU A 290 -20.41 12.75 -29.64
N ARG A 291 -21.23 11.80 -30.13
CA ARG A 291 -22.02 10.91 -29.26
C ARG A 291 -21.13 10.06 -28.35
N ASN A 292 -20.08 9.45 -28.90
CA ASN A 292 -19.17 8.62 -28.11
C ASN A 292 -18.41 9.44 -27.05
N GLU A 293 -18.03 10.68 -27.36
CA GLU A 293 -17.44 11.61 -26.38
C GLU A 293 -18.42 11.99 -25.28
N GLU A 294 -19.68 12.22 -25.61
CA GLU A 294 -20.74 12.49 -24.63
C GLU A 294 -21.00 11.27 -23.73
N GLU A 295 -21.11 10.07 -24.29
CA GLU A 295 -21.26 8.83 -23.53
C GLU A 295 -20.10 8.62 -22.56
N ARG A 296 -18.85 8.85 -23.01
CA ARG A 296 -17.67 8.78 -22.15
C ARG A 296 -17.68 9.81 -21.03
N LYS A 297 -18.13 11.04 -21.30
CA LYS A 297 -18.30 12.07 -20.26
C LYS A 297 -19.35 11.65 -19.24
N VAL A 298 -20.49 11.12 -19.69
CA VAL A 298 -21.57 10.62 -18.82
C VAL A 298 -21.08 9.45 -17.96
N GLU A 299 -20.34 8.51 -18.54
CA GLU A 299 -19.78 7.39 -17.79
C GLU A 299 -18.74 7.85 -16.76
N PHE A 300 -17.84 8.77 -17.13
CA PHE A 300 -16.87 9.36 -16.21
C PHE A 300 -17.56 10.07 -15.03
N GLU A 301 -18.59 10.89 -15.31
CA GLU A 301 -19.38 11.55 -14.27
C GLU A 301 -20.11 10.55 -13.36
N ARG A 302 -20.62 9.43 -13.91
CA ARG A 302 -21.24 8.37 -13.13
C ARG A 302 -20.23 7.72 -12.19
N GLN A 303 -19.06 7.34 -12.69
CA GLN A 303 -17.99 6.75 -11.87
C GLN A 303 -17.53 7.71 -10.77
N GLN A 304 -17.41 9.00 -11.08
CA GLN A 304 -17.06 10.02 -10.09
C GLN A 304 -18.14 10.14 -9.00
N LYS A 305 -19.42 10.18 -9.36
CA LYS A 305 -20.54 10.22 -8.40
C LYS A 305 -20.57 8.97 -7.51
N GLU A 306 -20.31 7.79 -8.07
CA GLU A 306 -20.22 6.53 -7.31
C GLU A 306 -19.06 6.56 -6.32
N TYR A 307 -17.90 7.05 -6.74
CA TYR A 307 -16.73 7.22 -5.87
C TYR A 307 -17.01 8.22 -4.73
N GLU A 308 -17.57 9.38 -5.03
CA GLU A 308 -17.96 10.39 -4.02
C GLU A 308 -19.01 9.83 -3.04
N ALA A 309 -19.99 9.07 -3.54
CA ALA A 309 -20.98 8.38 -2.71
C ALA A 309 -20.33 7.32 -1.80
N GLU A 310 -19.34 6.58 -2.29
CA GLU A 310 -18.62 5.62 -1.48
C GLU A 310 -17.76 6.30 -0.40
N GLN A 311 -17.04 7.38 -0.73
CA GLN A 311 -16.26 8.14 0.23
C GLN A 311 -17.14 8.71 1.35
N THR A 312 -18.27 9.33 0.99
CA THR A 312 -19.22 9.86 1.98
C THR A 312 -19.85 8.76 2.83
N ARG A 313 -20.11 7.56 2.26
CA ARG A 313 -20.54 6.39 3.03
C ARG A 313 -19.48 5.95 4.04
N ARG A 314 -18.21 5.82 3.63
CA ARG A 314 -17.10 5.43 4.50
C ARG A 314 -16.84 6.47 5.60
N GLU A 315 -16.93 7.75 5.28
CA GLU A 315 -16.80 8.84 6.26
C GLU A 315 -17.91 8.80 7.31
N LYS A 316 -19.17 8.62 6.89
CA LYS A 316 -20.30 8.44 7.83
C LYS A 316 -20.09 7.23 8.74
N GLN A 317 -19.58 6.12 8.20
CA GLN A 317 -19.26 4.93 8.99
C GLN A 317 -18.14 5.19 10.01
N ARG A 318 -17.03 5.83 9.61
CA ARG A 318 -15.95 6.21 10.55
C ARG A 318 -16.47 7.12 11.67
N LYS A 319 -17.24 8.17 11.33
CA LYS A 319 -17.87 9.07 12.32
C LYS A 319 -18.77 8.30 13.30
N ALA A 320 -19.55 7.34 12.81
CA ALA A 320 -20.39 6.50 13.67
C ALA A 320 -19.55 5.61 14.62
N ARG A 321 -18.42 5.07 14.14
CA ARG A 321 -17.52 4.23 14.96
C ARG A 321 -16.78 5.04 16.03
N VAL A 322 -16.29 6.23 15.70
CA VAL A 322 -15.73 7.18 16.68
C VAL A 322 -16.77 7.49 17.77
N ALA A 323 -18.02 7.77 17.38
CA ALA A 323 -19.10 8.01 18.34
C ALA A 323 -19.49 6.78 19.19
N ILE A 324 -19.16 5.56 18.75
CA ILE A 324 -19.32 4.34 19.57
C ILE A 324 -18.16 4.26 20.57
N PHE A 325 -16.94 4.46 20.10
CA PHE A 325 -15.73 4.48 20.92
C PHE A 325 -15.86 5.51 22.05
N ASP A 326 -16.15 6.77 21.73
CA ASP A 326 -16.30 7.84 22.73
C ASP A 326 -17.34 7.47 23.79
N ARG A 327 -18.49 6.91 23.35
CA ARG A 327 -19.54 6.49 24.26
C ARG A 327 -19.09 5.38 25.22
N ILE A 328 -18.30 4.41 24.74
CA ILE A 328 -17.73 3.33 25.56
C ILE A 328 -16.81 3.92 26.62
N ILE A 329 -15.95 4.89 26.26
CA ILE A 329 -15.03 5.53 27.20
C ILE A 329 -15.79 6.39 28.22
N GLU A 330 -16.77 7.17 27.78
CA GLU A 330 -17.60 8.01 28.67
C GLU A 330 -18.40 7.20 29.69
N HIS A 331 -18.85 6.00 29.31
CA HIS A 331 -19.66 5.12 30.17
C HIS A 331 -18.84 4.01 30.82
N ALA A 332 -17.51 4.14 30.85
CA ALA A 332 -16.63 3.15 31.45
C ALA A 332 -17.00 2.93 32.93
N PRO A 333 -17.24 1.67 33.37
CA PRO A 333 -17.60 1.40 34.76
C PRO A 333 -16.36 1.50 35.66
N ALA A 334 -16.53 1.87 36.93
CA ALA A 334 -15.43 1.94 37.89
C ALA A 334 -14.69 0.59 38.11
N SER A 335 -15.36 -0.53 37.83
CA SER A 335 -14.75 -1.86 37.80
C SER A 335 -15.45 -2.76 36.77
N PHE A 336 -14.74 -3.74 36.22
CA PHE A 336 -15.31 -4.66 35.24
C PHE A 336 -16.05 -5.82 35.91
N SER A 337 -17.27 -6.07 35.46
CA SER A 337 -17.97 -7.34 35.70
C SER A 337 -17.26 -8.52 35.02
N ALA A 338 -17.58 -9.76 35.40
CA ALA A 338 -16.99 -10.94 34.78
C ALA A 338 -17.28 -11.05 33.27
N ALA A 339 -18.38 -10.45 32.77
CA ALA A 339 -18.67 -10.39 31.35
C ALA A 339 -17.78 -9.35 30.63
N GLN A 340 -17.68 -8.15 31.21
CA GLN A 340 -16.81 -7.07 30.73
C GLN A 340 -15.33 -7.48 30.72
N MET A 341 -14.86 -8.13 31.78
CA MET A 341 -13.48 -8.61 31.89
C MET A 341 -13.13 -9.62 30.79
N ARG A 342 -14.06 -10.52 30.42
CA ARG A 342 -13.82 -11.48 29.32
C ARG A 342 -13.65 -10.79 27.97
N ILE A 343 -14.46 -9.76 27.70
CA ILE A 343 -14.32 -8.96 26.46
C ILE A 343 -13.01 -8.17 26.48
N PHE A 344 -12.68 -7.53 27.62
CA PHE A 344 -11.42 -6.81 27.77
C PHE A 344 -10.20 -7.71 27.51
N LEU A 345 -10.17 -8.90 28.09
CA LEU A 345 -9.08 -9.86 27.86
C LEU A 345 -9.02 -10.33 26.40
N ARG A 346 -10.17 -10.50 25.72
CA ARG A 346 -10.20 -10.81 24.28
C ARG A 346 -9.59 -9.67 23.47
N LEU A 347 -9.92 -8.43 23.79
CA LEU A 347 -9.35 -7.24 23.12
C LEU A 347 -7.83 -7.19 23.34
N LEU A 348 -7.36 -7.52 24.53
CA LEU A 348 -5.93 -7.57 24.87
C LEU A 348 -5.17 -8.65 24.09
N ILE A 349 -5.75 -9.85 23.90
CA ILE A 349 -5.12 -10.94 23.11
C ILE A 349 -4.90 -10.51 21.66
N HIS A 350 -5.78 -9.67 21.14
CA HIS A 350 -5.70 -9.15 19.79
C HIS A 350 -5.11 -7.74 19.75
N LEU A 351 -4.42 -7.26 20.78
CA LEU A 351 -3.81 -5.93 20.76
C LEU A 351 -2.61 -5.95 19.82
N ASP A 352 -2.59 -5.04 18.84
CA ASP A 352 -1.46 -4.87 17.93
C ASP A 352 -0.41 -3.94 18.55
N TYR A 353 0.85 -4.01 18.15
CA TYR A 353 1.95 -3.21 18.69
C TYR A 353 1.87 -1.71 18.31
N SER A 354 0.97 -1.32 17.40
CA SER A 354 0.81 0.06 16.91
C SER A 354 -0.27 0.88 17.62
N PHE A 355 -0.94 0.34 18.65
CA PHE A 355 -2.03 1.04 19.35
C PHE A 355 -1.59 2.31 20.09
N LEU A 356 -0.31 2.43 20.43
CA LEU A 356 0.24 3.50 21.26
C LEU A 356 0.28 4.84 20.51
N GLU A 357 0.49 4.83 19.19
CA GLU A 357 0.52 6.04 18.33
C GLU A 357 -0.78 6.84 18.49
N GLU A 358 -1.94 6.19 18.31
CA GLU A 358 -3.24 6.84 18.42
C GLU A 358 -3.57 7.30 19.85
N VAL A 359 -3.15 6.53 20.87
CA VAL A 359 -3.42 6.85 22.28
C VAL A 359 -2.53 8.00 22.74
N ALA A 360 -1.25 8.00 22.39
CA ALA A 360 -0.31 9.06 22.70
C ALA A 360 -0.77 10.38 22.07
N THR A 361 -1.22 10.36 20.81
CA THR A 361 -1.77 11.53 20.12
C THR A 361 -2.94 12.17 20.88
N HIS A 362 -3.79 11.36 21.52
CA HIS A 362 -4.89 11.87 22.34
C HIS A 362 -4.41 12.62 23.58
N PHE A 363 -3.34 12.16 24.23
CA PHE A 363 -2.83 12.74 25.49
C PHE A 363 -1.77 13.82 25.28
N ALA A 364 -1.16 13.90 24.10
CA ALA A 364 -0.16 14.89 23.75
C ALA A 364 -0.67 16.34 23.75
N ASN A 365 -1.99 16.59 23.93
CA ASN A 365 -2.60 17.94 24.00
C ASN A 365 -2.22 18.90 22.85
N GLY A 366 -1.79 18.38 21.69
CA GLY A 366 -1.32 19.19 20.57
C GLY A 366 0.10 19.74 20.73
N ASP A 367 0.85 19.30 21.74
CA ASP A 367 2.28 19.56 21.87
C ASP A 367 3.07 18.47 21.12
N GLU A 368 3.10 18.61 19.79
CA GLU A 368 3.84 17.72 18.89
C GLU A 368 5.37 17.77 19.11
N ASN A 369 5.85 18.60 20.05
CA ASN A 369 7.27 18.83 20.40
C ASN A 369 7.69 18.29 21.78
N ALA A 370 6.84 17.50 22.44
CA ALA A 370 7.31 16.79 23.63
C ALA A 370 8.34 15.72 23.21
N GLN A 371 9.59 15.83 23.69
CA GLN A 371 10.66 14.83 23.51
C GLN A 371 10.36 13.45 24.15
N GLN A 372 9.10 13.20 24.50
CA GLN A 372 8.62 12.01 25.17
C GLN A 372 8.28 10.94 24.13
N SER A 373 8.73 9.71 24.36
CA SER A 373 8.27 8.56 23.55
C SER A 373 6.76 8.33 23.71
N GLU A 374 6.12 7.65 22.74
CA GLU A 374 4.69 7.28 22.85
C GLU A 374 4.39 6.55 24.17
N ASP A 375 5.30 5.65 24.57
CA ASP A 375 5.25 4.95 25.85
C ASP A 375 5.29 5.91 27.04
N GLU A 376 6.18 6.91 27.03
CA GLU A 376 6.28 7.91 28.10
C GLU A 376 5.03 8.78 28.20
N ILE A 377 4.45 9.20 27.08
CA ILE A 377 3.21 9.99 27.06
C ILE A 377 2.06 9.17 27.66
N VAL A 378 1.93 7.90 27.26
CA VAL A 378 0.88 7.01 27.74
C VAL A 378 1.10 6.62 29.21
N LEU A 379 2.33 6.38 29.64
CA LEU A 379 2.68 6.09 31.03
C LEU A 379 2.47 7.32 31.94
N ALA A 380 2.83 8.51 31.48
CA ALA A 380 2.54 9.75 32.20
C ALA A 380 1.02 9.99 32.31
N ALA A 381 0.27 9.68 31.25
CA ALA A 381 -1.19 9.71 31.30
C ALA A 381 -1.75 8.67 32.28
N LEU A 382 -1.17 7.47 32.35
CA LEU A 382 -1.54 6.43 33.32
C LEU A 382 -1.29 6.91 34.77
N ASP A 383 -0.11 7.44 35.06
CA ASP A 383 0.26 7.95 36.39
C ASP A 383 -0.61 9.14 36.83
N GLY A 384 -1.04 9.96 35.87
CA GLY A 384 -1.92 11.12 36.11
C GLY A 384 -3.41 10.80 36.14
N THR A 385 -3.82 9.57 35.81
CA THR A 385 -5.24 9.19 35.74
C THR A 385 -5.76 8.79 37.12
N ALA A 386 -6.85 9.44 37.57
CA ALA A 386 -7.53 9.07 38.82
C ALA A 386 -8.05 7.62 38.79
N ASP A 387 -8.01 6.93 39.94
CA ASP A 387 -8.38 5.51 40.08
C ASP A 387 -9.73 5.15 39.43
N GLU A 388 -10.73 6.03 39.59
CA GLU A 388 -12.08 5.87 39.05
C GLU A 388 -12.16 5.95 37.51
N LYS A 389 -11.11 6.45 36.85
CA LYS A 389 -10.99 6.57 35.39
C LYS A 389 -10.04 5.56 34.75
N LEU A 390 -9.35 4.74 35.55
CA LEU A 390 -8.38 3.75 35.06
C LEU A 390 -9.01 2.72 34.11
N THR A 391 -10.26 2.33 34.35
CA THR A 391 -11.00 1.43 33.45
C THR A 391 -11.32 2.08 32.11
N GLY A 392 -11.60 3.39 32.08
CA GLY A 392 -11.76 4.16 30.85
C GLY A 392 -10.46 4.28 30.06
N LEU A 393 -9.34 4.53 30.74
CA LEU A 393 -8.01 4.50 30.13
C LEU A 393 -7.67 3.11 29.57
N ALA A 394 -7.93 2.04 30.32
CA ALA A 394 -7.72 0.66 29.88
C ALA A 394 -8.53 0.33 28.62
N LEU A 395 -9.80 0.75 28.57
CA LEU A 395 -10.65 0.57 27.39
C LEU A 395 -10.14 1.36 26.18
N ARG A 396 -9.62 2.57 26.39
CA ARG A 396 -9.01 3.37 25.33
C ARG A 396 -7.81 2.65 24.72
N LEU A 397 -6.90 2.15 25.55
CA LEU A 397 -5.71 1.41 25.08
C LEU A 397 -6.08 0.25 24.15
N VAL A 398 -7.11 -0.54 24.51
CA VAL A 398 -7.46 -1.75 23.75
C VAL A 398 -8.42 -1.51 22.57
N LEU A 399 -9.02 -0.32 22.45
CA LEU A 399 -10.02 -0.01 21.42
C LEU A 399 -9.58 1.01 20.37
N SER A 400 -8.51 1.78 20.58
CA SER A 400 -8.05 2.81 19.62
C SER A 400 -7.85 2.21 18.21
N ASP A 401 -7.05 1.16 18.10
CA ASP A 401 -6.79 0.42 16.84
C ASP A 401 -8.02 -0.35 16.29
N ARG A 402 -9.20 -0.19 16.90
CA ARG A 402 -10.45 -0.86 16.52
C ARG A 402 -11.52 0.13 16.02
N ILE A 403 -11.17 1.42 15.94
CA ILE A 403 -12.03 2.48 15.37
C ILE A 403 -12.20 2.31 13.85
N GLY A 404 -11.21 1.72 13.17
CA GLY A 404 -11.23 1.44 11.73
C GLY A 404 -12.42 0.57 11.26
N ILE A 405 -12.76 0.65 9.98
CA ILE A 405 -13.84 -0.17 9.38
C ILE A 405 -13.30 -1.60 9.23
N PRO A 406 -13.92 -2.62 9.84
CA PRO A 406 -13.47 -4.00 9.73
C PRO A 406 -13.66 -4.54 8.31
N HIS A 407 -12.77 -5.44 7.89
CA HIS A 407 -12.92 -6.18 6.65
C HIS A 407 -14.07 -7.21 6.75
N GLU A 408 -14.63 -7.65 5.61
CA GLU A 408 -15.81 -8.55 5.58
C GLU A 408 -15.66 -9.85 6.40
N ASN A 409 -14.43 -10.33 6.56
CA ASN A 409 -14.11 -11.57 7.29
C ASN A 409 -13.52 -11.34 8.69
N GLN A 410 -13.46 -10.09 9.18
CA GLN A 410 -12.88 -9.75 10.47
C GLN A 410 -13.98 -9.52 11.52
N PRO A 411 -13.84 -10.05 12.75
CA PRO A 411 -14.81 -9.78 13.82
C PRO A 411 -14.82 -8.29 14.20
N ASP A 412 -16.00 -7.69 14.29
CA ASP A 412 -16.17 -6.29 14.71
C ASP A 412 -16.15 -6.15 16.24
N LEU A 413 -14.94 -6.17 16.79
CA LEU A 413 -14.71 -6.14 18.24
C LEU A 413 -15.18 -4.84 18.91
N LEU A 414 -15.24 -3.72 18.17
CA LEU A 414 -15.78 -2.45 18.69
C LEU A 414 -17.29 -2.54 18.92
N THR A 415 -18.02 -3.17 17.99
CA THR A 415 -19.46 -3.41 18.14
C THR A 415 -19.75 -4.42 19.25
N GLU A 416 -18.92 -5.45 19.41
CA GLU A 416 -19.02 -6.36 20.57
C GLU A 416 -18.79 -5.62 21.90
N ALA A 417 -17.80 -4.73 21.95
CA ALA A 417 -17.52 -3.90 23.12
C ALA A 417 -18.69 -2.93 23.42
N GLU A 418 -19.33 -2.33 22.40
CA GLU A 418 -20.51 -1.46 22.58
C GLU A 418 -21.61 -2.17 23.38
N GLN A 419 -21.91 -3.43 23.06
CA GLN A 419 -23.00 -4.17 23.71
C GLN A 419 -22.76 -4.42 25.20
N VAL A 420 -21.50 -4.45 25.63
CA VAL A 420 -21.12 -4.87 26.99
C VAL A 420 -20.72 -3.68 27.87
N PHE A 421 -20.10 -2.65 27.28
CA PHE A 421 -19.65 -1.46 28.01
C PHE A 421 -20.59 -0.27 27.87
N ALA A 422 -21.35 -0.15 26.77
CA ALA A 422 -22.30 0.93 26.55
C ALA A 422 -23.58 0.45 25.84
N PRO A 423 -24.31 -0.53 26.42
CA PRO A 423 -25.53 -1.07 25.80
C PRO A 423 -26.52 0.07 25.54
N LYS A 424 -27.01 0.17 24.29
CA LYS A 424 -28.06 1.14 23.95
C LYS A 424 -29.24 0.93 24.88
N LYS A 425 -29.61 1.97 25.64
CA LYS A 425 -30.84 1.94 26.45
C LYS A 425 -31.99 1.54 25.51
N PRO A 426 -32.83 0.55 25.87
CA PRO A 426 -34.00 0.23 25.07
C PRO A 426 -34.83 1.51 24.93
N LYS A 427 -35.27 1.81 23.69
CA LYS A 427 -36.21 2.91 23.45
C LYS A 427 -37.35 2.74 24.45
N ALA A 428 -37.53 3.74 25.32
CA ALA A 428 -38.62 3.75 26.28
C ALA A 428 -39.92 3.44 25.53
N ILE A 429 -40.51 2.28 25.83
CA ILE A 429 -41.89 2.00 25.45
C ILE A 429 -42.67 3.13 26.10
N LYS A 430 -43.25 4.02 25.28
CA LYS A 430 -44.16 5.05 25.75
C LYS A 430 -45.17 4.36 26.63
N ALA A 431 -45.13 4.65 27.94
CA ALA A 431 -46.20 4.33 28.84
C ALA A 431 -47.49 4.83 28.18
N LYS A 432 -48.43 3.92 27.92
CA LYS A 432 -49.78 4.29 27.50
C LYS A 432 -50.30 5.24 28.56
N ALA A 433 -50.37 6.53 28.21
CA ALA A 433 -51.12 7.50 28.97
C ALA A 433 -52.56 6.98 29.05
N ASP A 434 -53.05 6.87 30.28
CA ASP A 434 -54.45 6.68 30.59
C ASP A 434 -55.30 7.68 29.79
N ALA A 435 -56.24 7.14 29.01
CA ALA A 435 -57.29 7.93 28.39
C ALA A 435 -58.40 8.23 29.43
N PRO A 436 -59.09 9.37 29.30
CA PRO A 436 -59.68 10.06 30.44
C PRO A 436 -61.04 9.50 30.86
N THR A 437 -61.28 9.48 32.17
CA THR A 437 -62.64 9.36 32.73
C THR A 437 -63.47 10.59 32.40
N LYS A 438 -64.54 10.42 31.62
CA LYS A 438 -65.72 11.31 31.65
C LYS A 438 -66.96 10.48 32.05
N LYS A 439 -67.39 10.69 33.29
CA LYS A 439 -68.79 10.60 33.75
C LYS A 439 -69.65 11.47 32.79
N THR A 440 -70.89 11.18 32.38
CA THR A 440 -72.14 10.72 33.03
C THR A 440 -73.27 10.81 31.95
N PRO A 441 -74.56 10.52 32.18
CA PRO A 441 -75.25 9.27 32.54
C PRO A 441 -76.39 8.88 31.54
N THR A 442 -76.91 7.63 31.64
CA THR A 442 -78.28 7.11 31.28
C THR A 442 -79.03 7.65 30.05
N ALA A 443 -79.67 6.89 29.16
CA ALA A 443 -80.10 5.49 29.09
C ALA A 443 -80.61 5.23 27.65
N VAL A 444 -80.77 3.96 27.24
CA VAL A 444 -81.93 3.38 26.50
C VAL A 444 -81.50 2.06 25.85
N LYS A 445 -82.43 1.10 25.96
CA LYS A 445 -82.36 -0.33 25.65
C LYS A 445 -82.05 -0.63 24.18
N ALA A 446 -81.36 -1.76 23.96
CA ALA A 446 -81.37 -2.49 22.70
C ALA A 446 -82.80 -2.93 22.31
N PRO A 447 -83.14 -2.98 21.00
CA PRO A 447 -84.36 -3.61 20.55
C PRO A 447 -84.21 -5.14 20.48
N LEU A 448 -85.29 -5.82 20.86
CA LEU A 448 -85.45 -7.27 20.85
C LEU A 448 -85.68 -7.84 19.44
N LYS A 449 -85.14 -9.06 19.27
CA LYS A 449 -85.70 -10.23 18.57
C LYS A 449 -86.05 -10.16 17.07
N ARG A 450 -85.23 -10.94 16.34
CA ARG A 450 -85.62 -12.01 15.40
C ARG A 450 -87.06 -12.56 15.56
N GLU A 451 -87.80 -12.58 14.46
CA GLU A 451 -88.58 -13.71 13.93
C GLU A 451 -88.47 -13.63 12.39
N LEU A 452 -87.82 -14.59 11.70
CA LEU A 452 -88.25 -15.93 11.27
C LEU A 452 -89.12 -15.93 10.00
N THR A 453 -88.58 -16.64 9.00
CA THR A 453 -89.21 -17.17 7.77
C THR A 453 -89.49 -16.13 6.66
N ARG A 454 -89.40 -16.40 5.37
CA ARG A 454 -89.28 -17.64 4.58
C ARG A 454 -88.96 -17.25 3.12
N LYS A 455 -88.21 -18.11 2.43
CA LYS A 455 -88.39 -18.55 1.03
C LYS A 455 -88.57 -17.53 -0.12
N LYS A 456 -87.59 -17.64 -1.03
CA LYS A 456 -87.68 -17.86 -2.50
C LYS A 456 -88.26 -16.77 -3.43
N ALA A 457 -87.42 -16.49 -4.44
CA ALA A 457 -87.72 -16.22 -5.85
C ALA A 457 -88.46 -14.90 -6.17
N ALA A 458 -87.77 -13.97 -6.81
CA ALA A 458 -87.37 -14.02 -8.23
C ALA A 458 -85.96 -13.44 -8.37
#